data_AF-A0A926RWK4-F1
#
_entry.id   AF-A0A926RWK4-F1
#
_cell.length_a   1.000
_cell.length_b   1.000
_cell.length_c   1.000
_cell.angle_alpha   90.00
_cell.angle_beta   90.00
_cell.angle_gamma   90.00
#
_symmetry.space_group_name_H-M   'P 1'
#
loop_
_entity.id
_entity.type
_entity.pdbx_description
1 polymer ?
#
loop_
_entity_poly.entity_id
_entity_poly.type
_entity_poly.pdbx_seq_one_letter_code
_entity_poly.pdbx_strand_id
1 'polypeptide(L)' 'MDLNLAVILLGALTTGVIIGTILYFLAKRRAKQKLGFIGFFSVVVSQLVLGYFLSIPMFLVFLLLIAIDWKGPIH' A
#
# COMPACT_ATOMS: atom_id res chain seq x y z
N MET A 1 -14.05 10.02 -22.32
CA MET A 1 -13.18 10.24 -21.15
C MET A 1 -12.20 11.33 -21.53
N ASP A 2 -12.28 12.49 -20.88
CA ASP A 2 -11.38 13.61 -21.16
C ASP A 2 -9.93 13.21 -20.86
N LEU A 3 -8.99 13.65 -21.71
CA LEU A 3 -7.55 13.40 -21.55
C LEU A 3 -7.07 13.74 -20.12
N ASN A 4 -7.65 14.78 -19.52
CA ASN A 4 -7.38 15.19 -18.14
C ASN A 4 -7.71 14.11 -17.11
N LEU A 5 -8.83 13.40 -17.26
CA LEU A 5 -9.19 12.33 -16.33
C LEU A 5 -8.22 11.15 -16.44
N ALA A 6 -7.81 10.80 -17.66
CA ALA A 6 -6.84 9.73 -17.88
C ALA A 6 -5.47 10.05 -17.23
N VAL A 7 -4.99 11.29 -17.35
CA VAL A 7 -3.73 11.74 -16.73
C VAL A 7 -3.81 11.71 -15.21
N ILE A 8 -4.92 12.18 -14.62
CA ILE A 8 -5.13 12.15 -13.17
C ILE A 8 -5.15 10.71 -12.65
N LEU A 9 -5.88 9.81 -13.32
CA LEU A 9 -5.95 8.41 -12.94
C LEU A 9 -4.58 7.73 -13.06
N LEU A 10 -3.83 7.96 -14.13
CA LEU A 10 -2.48 7.42 -14.30
C LEU A 10 -1.51 7.94 -13.22
N GLY A 11 -1.61 9.22 -12.85
CA GLY A 11 -0.83 9.80 -11.75
C GLY A 11 -1.17 9.20 -10.39
N ALA A 12 -2.45 8.98 -10.12
CA ALA A 12 -2.91 8.33 -8.89
C ALA A 12 -2.45 6.86 -8.82
N LEU A 13 -2.54 6.14 -9.94
CA LEU A 13 -2.13 4.74 -10.02
C LEU A 13 -0.62 4.58 -9.82
N THR A 14 0.18 5.38 -10.51
CA THR A 14 1.65 5.35 -10.38
C THR A 14 2.11 5.67 -8.97
N THR A 15 1.55 6.70 -8.33
CA THR A 15 1.88 7.05 -6.94
C THR A 15 1.44 5.97 -5.94
N GLY A 16 0.24 5.42 -6.11
CA GLY A 16 -0.25 4.30 -5.29
C GLY A 16 0.64 3.05 -5.41
N VAL A 17 1.08 2.72 -6.62
CA VAL A 17 2.00 1.59 -6.86
C VAL A 17 3.36 1.84 -6.22
N ILE A 18 3.92 3.05 -6.31
CA ILE A 18 5.21 3.39 -5.68
C ILE A 18 5.13 3.20 -4.16
N ILE A 19 4.12 3.79 -3.52
CA ILE A 19 3.94 3.71 -2.06
C ILE A 19 3.66 2.28 -1.62
N GLY A 20 2.75 1.58 -2.31
CA GLY A 20 2.46 0.17 -2.05
C GLY A 20 3.71 -0.71 -2.19
N THR A 21 4.56 -0.45 -3.18
CA THR A 21 5.77 -1.24 -3.43
C THR A 21 6.74 -1.13 -2.26
N ILE A 22 6.89 0.05 -1.66
CA ILE A 22 7.71 0.25 -0.46
C ILE A 22 7.21 -0.66 0.68
N LEU A 23 5.89 -0.70 0.88
CA LEU A 23 5.26 -1.53 1.89
C LEU A 23 5.48 -3.03 1.62
N TYR A 24 5.36 -3.45 0.36
CA TYR A 24 5.63 -4.81 -0.07
C TYR A 24 7.09 -5.23 0.16
N PHE A 25 8.06 -4.37 -0.18
CA PHE A 25 9.47 -4.64 0.07
C PHE A 25 9.78 -4.72 1.57
N LEU A 26 9.16 -3.87 2.38
CA LEU A 26 9.31 -3.93 3.83
C LEU A 26 8.79 -5.25 4.40
N ALA A 27 7.60 -5.68 3.97
CA ALA A 27 7.03 -6.98 4.36
C ALA A 27 7.84 -8.18 3.84
N LYS A 28 8.39 -8.10 2.62
CA LYS A 28 9.25 -9.14 2.03
C LYS A 28 10.51 -9.36 2.87
N ARG A 29 11.14 -8.28 3.35
CA ARG A 29 12.29 -8.36 4.27
C ARG A 29 11.96 -9.03 5.61
N ARG A 30 10.68 -9.11 5.97
CA ARG A 30 10.19 -9.73 7.21
C ARG A 30 9.60 -11.12 7.01
N ALA A 31 9.76 -11.73 5.82
CA ALA A 31 9.15 -13.01 5.43
C ALA A 31 7.60 -13.03 5.47
N LYS A 32 6.94 -11.87 5.52
CA LYS A 32 5.47 -11.75 5.57
C LYS A 32 4.90 -11.26 4.23
N GLN A 33 5.26 -11.97 3.15
CA GLN A 33 4.92 -11.58 1.78
C GLN A 33 3.39 -11.45 1.56
N LYS A 34 2.59 -12.32 2.20
CA LYS A 34 1.12 -12.26 2.10
C LYS A 34 0.55 -10.96 2.66
N LEU A 35 0.96 -10.55 3.86
CA LEU A 35 0.55 -9.27 4.47
C LEU A 35 1.01 -8.08 3.63
N GLY A 36 2.24 -8.14 3.10
CA GLY A 36 2.75 -7.11 2.19
C GLY A 36 1.94 -6.98 0.91
N PHE A 37 1.49 -8.09 0.32
CA PHE A 37 0.72 -8.08 -0.92
C PHE A 37 -0.70 -7.53 -0.69
N ILE A 38 -1.33 -7.92 0.42
CA ILE A 38 -2.63 -7.37 0.82
C ILE A 38 -2.49 -5.86 1.07
N GLY A 39 -1.47 -5.43 1.81
CA GLY A 39 -1.21 -4.02 2.07
C GLY A 39 -0.92 -3.21 0.79
N PHE A 40 -0.16 -3.76 -0.15
CA PHE A 40 0.05 -3.17 -1.48
C PHE A 40 -1.27 -2.90 -2.18
N PHE A 41 -2.10 -3.93 -2.32
CA PHE A 41 -3.39 -3.83 -3.00
C PHE A 41 -4.31 -2.84 -2.30
N SER A 42 -4.37 -2.88 -0.97
CA SER A 42 -5.18 -1.96 -0.19
C SER A 42 -4.75 -0.50 -0.37
N VAL A 43 -3.44 -0.22 -0.42
CA VAL A 43 -2.92 1.15 -0.65
C VAL A 43 -3.24 1.63 -2.07
N VAL A 44 -3.05 0.77 -3.08
CA VAL A 44 -3.36 1.10 -4.49
C VAL A 44 -4.85 1.38 -4.68
N VAL A 45 -5.72 0.52 -4.15
CA VAL A 45 -7.18 0.72 -4.23
C VAL A 45 -7.60 1.97 -3.46
N SER A 46 -7.05 2.20 -2.27
CA SER A 46 -7.36 3.39 -1.47
C SER A 46 -6.95 4.69 -2.18
N GLN A 47 -5.82 4.67 -2.89
CA GLN A 47 -5.36 5.81 -3.70
C GLN A 47 -6.31 6.10 -4.87
N LEU A 48 -6.94 5.08 -5.46
CA LEU A 48 -7.92 5.25 -6.55
C LEU A 48 -9.29 5.75 -6.04
N VAL A 49 -9.70 5.36 -4.84
CA VAL A 49 -11.02 5.73 -4.28
C VAL A 49 -11.02 7.12 -3.66
N LEU A 50 -10.05 7.39 -2.78
CA LEU A 50 -10.02 8.59 -1.92
C LEU A 50 -8.66 9.32 -1.97
N GLY A 51 -7.77 8.92 -2.87
CA GLY A 51 -6.45 9.52 -3.01
C GLY A 51 -5.59 9.34 -1.76
N TYR A 52 -4.73 10.34 -1.51
CA TYR A 52 -3.82 10.35 -0.38
C TYR A 52 -4.51 10.33 0.99
N PHE A 53 -5.76 10.81 1.06
CA PHE A 53 -6.48 10.91 2.33
C PHE A 53 -6.74 9.54 2.95
N LEU A 54 -6.99 8.52 2.12
CA LEU A 54 -7.17 7.14 2.59
C LEU A 54 -5.90 6.30 2.45
N SER A 55 -5.06 6.56 1.45
CA SER A 55 -3.86 5.72 1.24
C SER A 55 -2.81 5.88 2.35
N ILE A 56 -2.64 7.08 2.92
CA ILE A 56 -1.71 7.34 4.03
C ILE A 56 -2.11 6.57 5.30
N PRO A 57 -3.35 6.67 5.81
CA PRO A 57 -3.75 5.89 6.98
C PRO A 57 -3.72 4.39 6.71
N MET A 58 -4.09 3.93 5.52
CA MET A 58 -3.97 2.51 5.17
C MET A 58 -2.51 2.03 5.14
N PHE A 59 -1.61 2.84 4.57
CA PHE A 59 -0.18 2.55 4.61
C PHE A 59 0.33 2.44 6.04
N LEU A 60 -0.04 3.39 6.92
CA LEU A 60 0.33 3.36 8.34
C LEU A 60 -0.22 2.13 9.06
N VAL A 61 -1.49 1.78 8.85
CA VAL A 61 -2.10 0.59 9.46
C VAL A 61 -1.34 -0.67 9.05
N PHE A 62 -1.07 -0.86 7.76
CA PHE A 62 -0.32 -2.03 7.31
C PHE A 62 1.14 -2.02 7.76
N LEU A 63 1.78 -0.85 7.81
CA LEU A 63 3.12 -0.70 8.35
C LEU A 63 3.17 -1.14 9.83
N LEU A 64 2.17 -0.74 10.61
CA LEU A 64 2.01 -1.09 12.03
C LEU A 64 1.72 -2.58 12.20
N LEU A 65 0.85 -3.16 11.37
CA LEU A 65 0.58 -4.60 11.36
C LEU A 65 1.84 -5.41 11.06
N ILE A 66 2.63 -5.00 10.05
CA ILE A 66 3.91 -5.64 9.72
C ILE A 66 4.91 -5.49 10.88
N ALA A 67 4.91 -4.35 11.57
CA ALA A 67 5.80 -4.10 12.72
C ALA A 67 5.40 -4.90 13.97
N ILE A 68 4.11 -5.06 14.25
CA ILE A 68 3.60 -5.84 15.40
C ILE A 68 3.77 -7.33 15.14
N ASP A 69 3.44 -7.81 13.94
CA ASP A 69 3.60 -9.22 13.54
C ASP A 69 5.08 -9.65 13.49
N TRP A 70 6.02 -8.70 13.46
CA TRP A 70 7.44 -8.98 13.69
C TRP A 70 7.74 -9.26 15.18
N LYS A 71 6.99 -8.69 16.13
CA LYS A 71 7.21 -8.93 17.57
C LYS A 71 6.50 -10.18 18.13
N GLY A 72 5.70 -10.92 17.36
CA GLY A 72 5.22 -12.23 17.80
C GLY A 72 4.45 -13.05 16.75
N PRO A 73 4.21 -14.36 16.99
CA PRO A 73 4.96 -15.30 17.81
C PRO A 73 6.03 -16.04 16.99
N ILE A 74 7.13 -16.35 17.67
CA ILE A 74 8.08 -17.40 17.30
C ILE A 74 7.27 -18.71 17.34
N HIS A 75 7.01 -19.30 16.18
CA HIS A 75 6.67 -20.70 16.05
C HIS A 75 7.65 -21.34 15.08
#